data_AF-A0A0G0Z8V3-F1
#
_entry.id   AF-A0A0G0Z8V3-F1
#
_cell.length_a   1.000
_cell.length_b   1.000
_cell.length_c   1.000
_cell.angle_alpha   90.00
_cell.angle_beta   90.00
_cell.angle_gamma   90.00
#
_symmetry.space_group_name_H-M   'P 1'
#
loop_
_entity.id
_entity.type
_entity.pdbx_description
1 polymer ?
#
loop_
_entity_poly.entity_id
_entity_poly.type
_entity_poly.pdbx_seq_one_letter_code
_entity_poly.pdbx_strand_id
1 'polypeptide(L)'
;MKNKLYYSFEDHLKESLKDPEFKKVWEESEPEYLLAREMIRKRLEKKMSQRDLAKKLKTTQAVISRIETMNANPSLSLLKRIANVFGSNLKVSFK
;
A
#
# COMPACT_ATOMS: atom_id res chain seq x y z
N MET A 1 -5.62 19.10 -33.71
CA MET A 1 -5.01 18.28 -32.65
C MET A 1 -4.66 19.23 -31.50
N LYS A 2 -5.27 19.07 -30.32
CA LYS A 2 -5.01 19.99 -29.19
C LYS A 2 -3.61 19.69 -28.63
N ASN A 3 -2.68 20.63 -28.71
CA ASN A 3 -1.37 20.53 -28.05
C ASN A 3 -1.61 20.39 -26.54
N LYS A 4 -1.11 19.30 -25.96
CA LYS A 4 -1.20 19.05 -24.51
C LYS A 4 -0.22 20.02 -23.82
N LEU A 5 -0.73 20.98 -23.06
CA LEU A 5 0.05 22.05 -22.40
C LEU A 5 0.80 21.60 -21.15
N TYR A 6 0.63 20.34 -20.72
CA TYR A 6 1.20 19.81 -19.48
C TYR A 6 1.52 18.33 -19.61
N TYR A 7 2.61 17.93 -18.96
CA TYR A 7 3.04 16.55 -18.80
C TYR A 7 2.54 16.02 -17.46
N SER A 8 1.60 15.08 -17.49
CA SER A 8 0.97 14.55 -16.28
C SER A 8 1.75 13.35 -15.70
N PHE A 9 1.43 12.96 -14.47
CA PHE A 9 1.94 11.71 -13.90
C PHE A 9 1.58 10.49 -14.78
N GLU A 10 0.39 10.48 -15.37
CA GLU A 10 -0.03 9.40 -16.27
C GLU A 10 0.83 9.35 -17.54
N ASP A 11 1.20 10.51 -18.09
CA ASP A 11 2.13 10.58 -19.22
C ASP A 11 3.52 10.08 -18.81
N HIS A 12 3.99 10.47 -17.62
CA HIS A 12 5.26 10.01 -17.07
C HIS A 12 5.30 8.51 -16.87
N LEU A 13 4.32 7.97 -16.16
CA LEU A 13 4.21 6.55 -15.90
C LEU A 13 4.14 5.76 -17.22
N LYS A 14 3.35 6.22 -18.20
CA LYS A 14 3.26 5.57 -19.50
C LYS A 14 4.60 5.54 -20.23
N GLU A 15 5.41 6.60 -20.12
CA GLU A 15 6.75 6.63 -20.69
C GLU A 15 7.70 5.70 -19.93
N SER A 16 7.73 5.76 -18.60
CA SER A 16 8.58 4.90 -17.76
C SER A 16 8.28 3.41 -17.93
N LEU A 17 7.01 3.03 -18.12
CA LEU A 17 6.59 1.64 -18.35
C LEU A 17 7.06 1.07 -19.69
N LYS A 18 7.63 1.88 -20.60
CA LYS A 18 8.28 1.37 -21.82
C LYS A 18 9.62 0.73 -21.52
N ASP A 19 10.28 1.10 -20.42
CA ASP A 19 11.49 0.44 -19.95
C ASP A 19 11.12 -0.91 -19.31
N PRO A 20 11.61 -2.05 -19.85
CA PRO A 20 11.31 -3.38 -19.31
C PRO A 20 11.76 -3.57 -17.86
N GLU A 21 12.88 -2.97 -17.44
CA GLU A 21 13.38 -3.11 -16.06
C GLU A 21 12.46 -2.38 -15.08
N PHE A 22 12.09 -1.13 -15.41
CA PHE A 22 11.13 -0.37 -14.63
C PHE A 22 9.77 -1.07 -14.55
N LYS A 23 9.25 -1.52 -15.70
CA LYS A 23 7.96 -2.21 -15.78
C LYS A 23 7.93 -3.44 -14.89
N LYS A 24 8.99 -4.26 -14.93
CA LYS A 24 9.08 -5.48 -14.10
C LYS A 24 9.01 -5.14 -12.61
N VAL A 25 9.82 -4.21 -12.14
CA VAL A 25 9.82 -3.81 -10.71
C VAL A 25 8.48 -3.17 -10.31
N TRP A 26 7.88 -2.38 -11.20
CA TRP A 26 6.56 -1.78 -10.98
C TRP A 26 5.48 -2.84 -10.77
N GLU A 27 5.40 -3.82 -11.68
CA GLU A 27 4.45 -4.93 -11.61
C GLU A 27 4.70 -5.82 -10.38
N GLU A 28 5.96 -6.15 -10.08
CA GLU A 28 6.32 -6.95 -8.90
C GLU A 28 5.96 -6.26 -7.58
N SER A 29 5.94 -4.92 -7.53
CA SER A 29 5.61 -4.13 -6.33
C SER A 29 4.11 -3.93 -6.08
N GLU A 30 3.25 -4.37 -7.01
CA GLU A 30 1.81 -4.20 -6.92
C GLU A 30 1.20 -4.76 -5.62
N PRO A 31 1.56 -5.97 -5.14
CA PRO A 31 1.02 -6.51 -3.90
C PRO A 31 1.28 -5.63 -2.67
N GLU A 32 2.51 -5.12 -2.52
CA GLU A 32 2.91 -4.22 -1.43
C GLU A 32 2.14 -2.90 -1.51
N TYR A 33 1.99 -2.35 -2.71
CA TYR A 33 1.22 -1.14 -2.94
C TYR A 33 -0.26 -1.33 -2.54
N LEU A 34 -0.88 -2.42 -2.98
CA LEU A 34 -2.27 -2.74 -2.65
C LEU A 34 -2.46 -2.89 -1.14
N LEU A 35 -1.55 -3.59 -0.47
CA LEU A 35 -1.56 -3.72 0.99
C LEU A 35 -1.46 -2.36 1.68
N ALA A 36 -0.48 -1.53 1.30
CA ALA A 36 -0.26 -0.21 1.88
C ALA A 36 -1.50 0.68 1.69
N ARG A 37 -2.03 0.73 0.47
CA ARG A 37 -3.21 1.52 0.12
C ARG A 37 -4.44 1.12 0.92
N GLU A 38 -4.74 -0.18 1.01
CA GLU A 38 -5.90 -0.65 1.77
C GLU A 38 -5.74 -0.40 3.28
N MET A 39 -4.52 -0.56 3.81
CA MET A 39 -4.26 -0.28 5.22
C MET A 39 -4.45 1.20 5.56
N ILE A 40 -3.91 2.11 4.74
CA ILE A 40 -4.09 3.56 4.89
C ILE A 40 -5.57 3.91 4.81
N ARG A 41 -6.28 3.44 3.78
CA ARG A 41 -7.70 3.70 3.57
C ARG A 41 -8.52 3.30 4.80
N LYS A 42 -8.37 2.06 5.27
CA LYS A 42 -9.13 1.55 6.43
C LYS A 42 -8.77 2.27 7.73
N ARG A 43 -7.50 2.64 7.91
CA ARG A 43 -7.05 3.41 9.06
C ARG A 43 -7.71 4.80 9.09
N LEU A 44 -7.78 5.48 7.94
CA LEU A 44 -8.41 6.79 7.80
C LEU A 44 -9.94 6.72 7.96
N GLU A 45 -10.61 5.70 7.39
CA GLU A 45 -12.05 5.46 7.60
C GLU A 45 -12.41 5.37 9.10
N LYS A 46 -11.51 4.78 9.89
CA LYS A 46 -11.66 4.64 11.35
C LYS A 46 -11.09 5.82 12.15
N LYS A 47 -10.67 6.89 11.48
CA LYS A 47 -10.08 8.10 12.10
C LYS A 47 -8.90 7.78 13.02
N MET A 48 -8.08 6.79 12.65
CA MET A 48 -6.92 6.37 13.45
C MET A 48 -5.64 7.02 12.92
N SER A 49 -4.77 7.50 13.82
CA SER A 49 -3.37 7.76 13.45
C SER A 49 -2.59 6.45 13.33
N GLN A 50 -1.40 6.48 12.72
CA GLN A 50 -0.50 5.32 12.72
C GLN A 50 -0.14 4.88 14.15
N ARG A 51 -0.02 5.83 15.10
CA ARG A 51 0.24 5.55 16.52
C ARG A 51 -0.94 4.84 17.18
N ASP A 52 -2.18 5.19 16.84
CA ASP A 52 -3.37 4.54 17.40
C ASP A 52 -3.51 3.10 16.92
N LEU A 53 -3.26 2.86 15.63
CA LEU A 53 -3.23 1.51 15.07
C LEU A 53 -2.11 0.68 15.72
N ALA A 54 -0.92 1.26 15.88
CA ALA A 54 0.20 0.60 16.54
C ALA A 54 -0.13 0.17 17.98
N LYS A 55 -0.77 1.06 18.77
CA LYS A 55 -1.22 0.76 20.14
C LYS A 55 -2.20 -0.42 20.17
N LYS A 56 -3.21 -0.43 19.31
CA LYS A 56 -4.18 -1.54 19.21
C LYS A 56 -3.51 -2.87 18.81
N LEU A 57 -2.49 -2.79 17.98
CA LEU A 57 -1.71 -3.94 17.51
C LEU A 57 -0.50 -4.25 18.40
N LYS A 58 -0.35 -3.64 19.57
CA LYS A 58 0.80 -3.85 20.47
C LYS A 58 2.14 -3.88 19.70
N THR A 59 2.32 -2.90 18.81
CA THR A 59 3.51 -2.74 17.97
C THR A 59 3.93 -1.26 17.95
N THR A 60 4.93 -0.90 17.17
CA THR A 60 5.43 0.48 17.08
C THR A 60 4.84 1.21 15.88
N GLN A 61 4.75 2.54 15.95
CA GLN A 61 4.36 3.35 14.80
C GLN A 61 5.34 3.18 13.63
N ALA A 62 6.62 2.92 13.89
CA ALA A 62 7.60 2.63 12.84
C ALA A 62 7.27 1.35 12.06
N VAL A 63 6.74 0.31 12.72
CA VAL A 63 6.26 -0.90 12.01
C VAL A 63 5.09 -0.56 11.10
N ILE A 64 4.11 0.21 11.57
CA ILE A 64 2.96 0.64 10.76
C ILE A 64 3.42 1.49 9.57
N SER A 65 4.32 2.45 9.82
CA SER A 65 4.88 3.32 8.79
C SER A 65 5.59 2.54 7.69
N ARG A 66 6.41 1.53 8.03
CA ARG A 66 7.09 0.71 7.04
C ARG A 66 6.12 -0.07 6.15
N ILE A 67 5.00 -0.56 6.71
CA ILE A 67 3.97 -1.23 5.91
C ILE A 67 3.28 -0.23 4.98
N GLU A 68 2.89 0.95 5.48
CA GLU A 68 2.21 1.99 4.68
C GLU A 68 3.11 2.62 3.60
N THR A 69 4.42 2.45 3.70
CA THR A 69 5.42 2.96 2.74
C THR A 69 6.06 1.86 1.89
N MET A 70 5.48 0.65 1.87
CA MET A 70 5.97 -0.49 1.08
C MET A 70 7.39 -0.97 1.47
N ASN A 71 7.90 -0.56 2.63
CA ASN A 71 9.24 -0.87 3.14
C ASN A 71 9.22 -1.99 4.20
N ALA A 72 8.20 -2.85 4.20
CA ALA A 72 8.08 -3.98 5.10
C ALA A 72 7.47 -5.20 4.41
N ASN A 73 7.91 -6.37 4.87
CA ASN A 73 7.27 -7.65 4.59
C ASN A 73 6.55 -8.15 5.86
N PRO A 74 5.29 -7.71 6.12
CA PRO A 74 4.58 -8.10 7.32
C PRO A 74 4.17 -9.57 7.28
N SER A 75 4.31 -10.26 8.41
CA SER A 75 3.85 -11.64 8.52
C SER A 75 2.34 -11.76 8.38
N LEU A 76 1.86 -12.92 7.89
CA LEU A 76 0.43 -13.24 7.85
C LEU A 76 -0.25 -13.08 9.22
N SER A 77 0.46 -13.35 10.32
CA SER A 77 -0.06 -13.14 11.67
C SER A 77 -0.35 -11.66 11.96
N LEU A 78 0.56 -10.76 11.57
CA LEU A 78 0.33 -9.32 11.69
C LEU A 78 -0.84 -8.85 10.82
N LEU A 79 -0.92 -9.34 9.58
CA LEU A 79 -2.03 -9.03 8.67
C LEU A 79 -3.39 -9.48 9.23
N LYS A 80 -3.48 -10.66 9.83
CA LYS A 80 -4.69 -11.13 10.52
C LYS A 80 -5.09 -10.21 11.67
N ARG A 81 -4.12 -9.76 12.48
CA ARG A 81 -4.38 -8.84 13.60
C ARG A 81 -4.84 -7.46 13.12
N ILE A 82 -4.25 -6.95 12.03
CA ILE A 82 -4.69 -5.72 11.36
C ILE A 82 -6.14 -5.86 10.91
N ALA A 83 -6.47 -6.95 10.21
CA ALA A 83 -7.83 -7.24 9.77
C ALA A 83 -8.83 -7.25 10.93
N ASN A 84 -8.49 -7.89 12.05
CA ASN A 84 -9.31 -7.89 13.27
C ASN A 84 -9.54 -6.49 13.83
N VAL A 85 -8.51 -5.63 13.92
CA VAL A 85 -8.65 -4.23 14.36
C VAL A 85 -9.57 -3.44 13.42
N PHE A 86 -9.51 -3.75 12.13
CA PHE A 86 -10.38 -3.14 11.14
C PHE A 86 -11.79 -3.75 11.10
N GLY A 87 -12.07 -4.84 11.83
CA GLY A 87 -13.34 -5.57 11.73
C GLY A 87 -13.55 -6.15 10.33
N SER A 88 -12.47 -6.60 9.70
CA SER A 88 -12.41 -7.12 8.34
C SER A 88 -11.84 -8.54 8.34
N ASN A 89 -12.06 -9.29 7.26
CA ASN A 89 -11.45 -10.60 7.07
C ASN A 89 -10.25 -10.50 6.12
N LEU A 90 -9.15 -11.18 6.46
CA LEU A 90 -8.02 -11.32 5.55
C LEU A 90 -8.37 -12.33 4.45
N LYS A 91 -8.37 -11.89 3.20
CA LYS A 91 -8.56 -12.75 2.02
C LYS A 91 -7.28 -12.75 1.19
N VAL A 92 -6.79 -13.94 0.86
CA VAL A 92 -5.65 -14.15 -0.05
C VAL A 92 -6.18 -14.90 -1.28
N SER A 93 -5.84 -14.44 -2.46
CA SER A 93 -6.18 -15.08 -3.73
C SER A 93 -5.02 -14.97 -4.70
N PHE A 94 -4.69 -16.07 -5.37
CA PHE A 94 -3.81 -16.08 -6.52
C PHE A 94 -4.66 -15.78 -7.76
N LYS A 95 -4.22 -14.86 -8.60
CA LYS A 95 -4.84 -14.52 -9.88
C LYS A 95 -3.88 -14.87 -11.00
#